data_AF-A0ABD0QPG1-F1
#
_entry.id   AF-A0ABD0QPG1-F1
#
_cell.length_a   1.000
_cell.length_b   1.000
_cell.length_c   1.000
_cell.angle_alpha   90.00
_cell.angle_beta   90.00
_cell.angle_gamma   90.00
#
_symmetry.space_group_name_H-M   'P 1'
#
loop_
_entity.id
_entity.type
_entity.pdbx_description
1 polymer ?
#
loop_
_entity_poly.entity_id
_entity_poly.type
_entity_poly.pdbx_seq_one_letter_code
_entity_poly.pdbx_strand_id
1 'polypeptide(L)' 'CFDLDKFEGVSTEALLDRFWAGLVFTDLNPSDPRTPPHIKYKIRMDIEETERTDKTKE' A
#
# COMPACT_ATOMS: atom_id res chain seq x y z
N CYS A 1 -1.40 15.93 15.70
CA CYS A 1 -2.59 15.07 15.57
C CYS A 1 -2.49 14.36 14.23
N PHE A 2 -2.56 13.03 14.20
CA PHE A 2 -2.60 12.26 12.95
C PHE A 2 -4.03 12.28 12.42
N ASP A 3 -4.19 12.55 11.13
CA ASP A 3 -5.48 12.41 10.46
C ASP A 3 -5.69 10.92 10.14
N LEU A 4 -6.72 10.32 10.75
CA LEU A 4 -6.99 8.88 10.65
C LEU A 4 -7.91 8.52 9.48
N ASP A 5 -8.53 9.51 8.82
CA ASP A 5 -9.51 9.33 7.74
C ASP A 5 -8.90 9.63 6.36
N LYS A 6 -7.58 9.44 6.22
CA LYS A 6 -6.83 9.78 5.00
C LYS A 6 -6.65 8.60 4.03
N PHE A 7 -7.68 7.79 3.85
CA PHE A 7 -7.66 6.68 2.88
C PHE A 7 -8.35 7.10 1.58
N GLU A 8 -7.62 7.02 0.46
CA GLU A 8 -8.14 7.29 -0.87
C GLU A 8 -8.05 6.02 -1.73
N GLY A 9 -9.17 5.61 -2.31
CA GLY A 9 -9.22 4.48 -3.23
C GLY A 9 -8.80 4.91 -4.64
N VAL A 10 -7.74 4.30 -5.17
CA VAL A 10 -7.26 4.55 -6.53
C VAL A 10 -7.43 3.31 -7.41
N SER A 11 -7.70 3.52 -8.70
CA SER A 11 -7.95 2.43 -9.65
C SER A 11 -6.69 1.78 -10.21
N THR A 12 -5.53 2.47 -10.14
CA THR A 12 -4.27 2.00 -10.72
C THR A 12 -3.11 2.28 -9.76
N GLU A 13 -2.19 1.33 -9.67
CA GLU A 13 -1.00 1.40 -8.82
C GLU A 13 -0.10 2.61 -9.15
N ALA A 14 -0.05 3.06 -10.41
CA ALA A 14 0.75 4.22 -10.83
C ALA A 14 0.35 5.54 -10.14
N LEU A 15 -0.86 5.64 -9.61
CA LEU A 15 -1.33 6.83 -8.89
C LEU A 15 -0.82 6.87 -7.45
N LEU A 16 -0.26 5.77 -6.94
CA LEU A 16 0.27 5.69 -5.57
C LEU A 16 1.55 6.51 -5.36
N ASP A 17 2.21 6.93 -6.43
CA ASP A 17 3.42 7.77 -6.40
C ASP A 17 3.20 9.14 -5.74
N ARG A 18 1.94 9.58 -5.64
CA ARG A 18 1.54 10.84 -4.98
C ARG A 18 1.29 10.68 -3.48
N PHE A 19 1.41 9.47 -2.94
CA PHE A 19 1.08 9.14 -1.57
C PHE A 19 2.34 8.65 -0.83
N TRP A 20 2.44 9.01 0.45
CA TRP A 20 3.52 8.59 1.34
C TRP A 20 3.60 7.06 1.51
N ALA A 21 2.45 6.39 1.42
CA ALA A 21 2.34 4.95 1.37
C ALA A 21 1.05 4.53 0.64
N GLY A 22 1.05 3.33 0.08
CA GLY A 22 -0.08 2.72 -0.58
C GLY A 22 -0.22 1.23 -0.25
N LEU A 23 -1.46 0.76 -0.21
CA LEU A 23 -1.80 -0.66 -0.03
C LEU A 23 -2.38 -1.19 -1.35
N VAL A 24 -1.72 -2.19 -1.93
CA VAL A 24 -2.12 -2.78 -3.21
C VAL A 24 -2.65 -4.18 -2.99
N PHE A 25 -3.90 -4.43 -3.36
CA PHE A 25 -4.49 -5.76 -3.36
C PHE A 25 -4.24 -6.44 -4.71
N THR A 26 -3.60 -7.61 -4.69
CA THR A 26 -3.16 -8.30 -5.92
C THR A 26 -4.03 -9.47 -6.34
N ASP A 27 -4.84 -9.98 -5.42
CA ASP A 27 -5.63 -11.21 -5.58
C ASP A 27 -7.13 -10.93 -5.35
N LEU A 28 -7.56 -9.68 -5.54
CA LEU A 28 -8.97 -9.31 -5.49
C LEU A 28 -9.55 -9.33 -6.89
N ASN A 29 -10.52 -10.22 -7.12
CA ASN A 29 -11.34 -10.18 -8.33
C ASN A 29 -12.45 -9.15 -8.13
N PRO A 30 -12.48 -8.03 -8.89
CA PRO A 30 -13.53 -7.02 -8.74
C PRO A 30 -14.93 -7.54 -9.08
N SER A 31 -15.03 -8.68 -9.77
CA SER A 31 -16.30 -9.30 -10.15
C SER A 31 -16.81 -10.36 -9.18
N ASP A 32 -16.02 -10.79 -8.19
CA ASP A 32 -16.50 -11.73 -7.16
C ASP A 32 -16.95 -10.95 -5.92
N PRO A 33 -18.24 -11.03 -5.52
CA PRO A 33 -18.73 -10.35 -4.32
C PRO A 33 -18.23 -10.99 -3.02
N ARG A 34 -17.61 -12.17 -3.07
CA ARG A 34 -17.06 -12.86 -1.89
C ARG A 34 -15.60 -12.51 -1.73
N THR A 35 -15.23 -12.06 -0.54
CA THR A 35 -13.83 -11.87 -0.17
C THR A 35 -13.13 -13.23 -0.08
N PRO A 36 -11.96 -13.40 -0.72
CA PRO A 36 -11.16 -14.60 -0.55
C PRO A 36 -10.78 -14.80 0.93
N PRO A 37 -10.70 -16.05 1.42
CA PRO A 37 -10.29 -16.32 2.80
C PRO A 37 -8.85 -15.87 3.11
N HIS A 38 -8.02 -15.72 2.08
CA HIS A 38 -6.66 -15.18 2.19
C HIS A 38 -6.46 -14.12 1.11
N ILE A 39 -6.09 -12.91 1.51
CA ILE A 39 -5.87 -11.78 0.60
C ILE A 39 -4.37 -11.54 0.49
N LYS A 40 -3.85 -11.56 -0.74
CA LYS A 40 -2.46 -11.14 -1.00
C LYS A 40 -2.42 -9.64 -1.26
N TYR A 41 -1.63 -8.94 -0.47
CA TYR A 41 -1.42 -7.51 -0.62
C TYR A 41 0.07 -7.16 -0.59
N LYS A 42 0.40 -5.96 -1.08
CA LYS A 42 1.73 -5.37 -1.00
C LYS A 42 1.60 -3.96 -0.42
N ILE A 43 2.51 -3.60 0.47
CA ILE A 43 2.65 -2.22 0.96
C ILE A 43 3.74 -1.57 0.11
N ARG A 44 3.41 -0.44 -0.51
CA ARG A 44 4.38 0.42 -1.17
C ARG A 44 4.59 1.64 -0.30
N MET A 45 5.84 1.98 -0.05
CA MET A 45 6.23 3.18 0.65
C MET A 45 7.37 3.80 -0.13
N ASP A 46 7.36 5.11 -0.28
CA ASP A 46 8.44 5.80 -0.95
C ASP A 46 9.71 5.75 -0.07
N ILE A 47 10.84 5.34 -0.66
CA ILE A 47 12.12 5.13 0.05
C ILE A 47 12.98 6.40 0.03
N GLU A 48 12.65 7.40 -0.79
CA GLU A 48 13.41 8.66 -0.82
C GLU A 48 12.97 9.61 0.31
N GLU A 49 11.74 9.47 0.83
CA GLU A 49 11.24 10.19 2.02
C GLU A 49 11.36 9.37 3.34
N THR A 50 11.78 8.11 3.29
CA THR A 50 11.92 7.25 4.48
C THR A 50 13.37 6.89 4.76
N GLU A 51 13.79 6.94 6.02
CA GLU A 51 15.16 6.56 6.41
C GLU A 51 15.45 5.10 6.01
N ARG A 52 16.36 4.92 5.05
CA ARG A 52 16.92 3.61 4.68
C ARG A 52 17.40 2.86 5.92
N THR A 53 16.80 1.69 6.18
CA THR A 53 17.20 0.79 7.28
C THR A 53 18.19 -0.29 6.84
N ASP A 54 18.86 -0.12 5.69
CA ASP A 54 19.92 -1.03 5.21
C ASP A 54 21.20 -1.05 6.08
N LYS A 55 21.17 -0.42 7.26
CA LYS A 55 22.29 -0.50 8.23
C LYS A 55 22.19 -1.81 9.01
N THR A 56 22.85 -2.85 8.50
CA THR A 56 23.29 -3.96 9.35
C THR A 56 24.09 -3.37 10.51
N LYS A 57 23.63 -3.56 11.76
CA LYS A 57 24.46 -3.31 12.93
C LYS A 57 25.58 -4.35 12.92
N GLU A 58 26.82 -3.89 12.85
CA GLU A 58 27.97 -4.66 13.31
C GLU A 58 27.84 -4.94 14.82
#